data_AF-M5BKW6-F1
#
_entry.id   AF-M5BKW6-F1
#
_cell.length_a   1.000
_cell.length_b   1.000
_cell.length_c   1.000
_cell.angle_alpha   90.00
_cell.angle_beta   90.00
_cell.angle_gamma   90.00
#
_symmetry.space_group_name_H-M   'P 1'
#
loop_
_entity.id
_entity.type
_entity.pdbx_description
1 polymer ?
#
loop_
_entity_poly.entity_id
_entity_poly.type
_entity_poly.pdbx_seq_one_letter_code
_entity_poly.pdbx_strand_id
1 'polypeptide(L)'
;MWDEHWLAFEAVSSSKKAVKLSRAQLAQDQTSLYRWATHARLERARNKPNEASKIYRVNLANANVGERRPGELELWWDWSEMEWLQDKVDDALQIVLMAIDVSSASPTDILRAKRAYDMSFKNDFSNDPMARVALVKLRALLELLSTNSLPSTLAIYNHHLQTPQFLHHTTEHEALVLSATLCAFHYSRTLANPCPPSILRDQATAAIKLYPGNTTLLGLFLESERGEKVWGRVRTAVSDVILQEDLKDDMKTEVSLARVLWAVWVESWEHGSYEQERWIL
;
A
#
# COMPACT_ATOMS: atom_id res chain seq x y z
N MET A 1 -18.31 -2.03 -1.66
CA MET A 1 -17.44 -2.68 -0.66
C MET A 1 -17.45 -4.20 -0.81
N TRP A 2 -18.59 -4.91 -0.79
CA TRP A 2 -18.62 -6.36 -1.04
C TRP A 2 -18.14 -6.78 -2.45
N ASP A 3 -18.49 -5.98 -3.47
CA ASP A 3 -18.08 -6.22 -4.87
C ASP A 3 -16.56 -6.37 -5.03
N GLU A 4 -15.76 -5.58 -4.31
CA GLU A 4 -14.30 -5.60 -4.38
C GLU A 4 -13.72 -6.87 -3.73
N HIS A 5 -14.23 -7.24 -2.54
CA HIS A 5 -13.80 -8.46 -1.85
C HIS A 5 -14.15 -9.73 -2.65
N TRP A 6 -15.33 -9.77 -3.29
CA TRP A 6 -15.68 -10.86 -4.18
C TRP A 6 -14.72 -10.93 -5.37
N LEU A 7 -14.44 -9.80 -6.03
CA LEU A 7 -13.49 -9.79 -7.14
C LEU A 7 -12.09 -10.24 -6.71
N ALA A 8 -11.62 -9.82 -5.54
CA ALA A 8 -10.34 -10.27 -5.00
C ALA A 8 -10.30 -11.79 -4.78
N PHE A 9 -11.34 -12.35 -4.15
CA PHE A 9 -11.48 -13.79 -3.96
C PHE A 9 -11.51 -14.56 -5.30
N GLU A 10 -12.30 -14.08 -6.26
CA GLU A 10 -12.42 -14.70 -7.57
C GLU A 10 -11.10 -14.58 -8.35
N ALA A 11 -10.32 -13.51 -8.16
CA ALA A 11 -9.04 -13.31 -8.83
C ALA A 11 -7.98 -14.31 -8.38
N VAL A 12 -7.97 -14.66 -7.09
CA VAL A 12 -7.10 -15.71 -6.53
C VAL A 12 -7.44 -17.08 -7.15
N SER A 13 -8.72 -17.35 -7.38
CA SER A 13 -9.17 -18.62 -7.97
C SER A 13 -9.05 -18.67 -9.49
N SER A 14 -9.40 -17.58 -10.19
CA SER A 14 -9.36 -17.46 -11.64
C SER A 14 -9.42 -15.99 -12.08
N SER A 15 -8.27 -15.47 -12.50
CA SER A 15 -8.15 -14.11 -13.07
C SER A 15 -9.11 -13.86 -14.25
N LYS A 16 -9.39 -14.89 -15.06
CA LYS A 16 -10.34 -14.80 -16.18
C LYS A 16 -11.79 -14.61 -15.71
N LYS A 17 -12.21 -15.33 -14.66
CA LYS A 17 -13.57 -15.19 -14.10
C LYS A 17 -13.73 -13.84 -13.40
N ALA A 18 -12.72 -13.40 -12.66
CA ALA A 18 -12.71 -12.09 -12.02
C ALA A 18 -12.91 -10.95 -13.03
N VAL A 19 -12.20 -10.98 -14.16
CA VAL A 19 -12.38 -9.98 -15.23
C VAL A 19 -13.76 -10.03 -15.87
N LYS A 20 -14.34 -11.23 -16.03
CA LYS A 20 -15.71 -11.36 -16.54
C LYS A 20 -16.71 -10.75 -15.55
N LEU A 21 -16.52 -11.01 -14.25
CA LEU A 21 -17.37 -10.47 -13.19
C LEU A 21 -17.24 -8.95 -13.08
N SER A 22 -16.02 -8.41 -13.15
CA SER A 22 -15.79 -6.95 -13.07
C SER A 22 -16.45 -6.23 -14.24
N ARG A 23 -16.42 -6.81 -15.46
CA ARG A 23 -17.14 -6.25 -16.62
C ARG A 23 -18.65 -6.28 -16.43
N ALA A 24 -19.20 -7.33 -15.81
CA ALA A 24 -20.62 -7.40 -15.51
C ALA A 24 -21.04 -6.34 -14.48
N GLN A 25 -20.23 -6.09 -13.45
CA GLN A 25 -20.46 -5.01 -12.48
C GLN A 25 -20.36 -3.63 -13.13
N LEU A 26 -19.38 -3.41 -14.02
CA LEU A 26 -19.26 -2.16 -14.79
C LEU A 26 -20.45 -1.93 -15.73
N ALA A 27 -20.99 -2.98 -16.34
CA ALA A 27 -22.19 -2.87 -17.17
C ALA A 27 -23.43 -2.42 -16.37
N GLN A 28 -23.49 -2.70 -15.06
CA GLN A 28 -24.56 -2.26 -14.18
C GLN A 28 -24.40 -0.79 -13.76
N ASP A 29 -23.17 -0.33 -13.56
CA ASP A 29 -22.87 1.06 -13.19
C ASP A 29 -21.50 1.47 -13.74
N GLN A 30 -21.52 2.23 -14.83
CA GLN A 30 -20.32 2.77 -15.48
C GLN A 30 -19.85 4.09 -14.83
N THR A 31 -20.63 4.67 -13.92
CA THR A 31 -20.30 5.94 -13.27
C THR A 31 -19.45 5.75 -12.02
N SER A 32 -19.47 4.55 -11.43
CA SER A 32 -18.68 4.22 -10.26
C SER A 32 -17.19 4.11 -10.56
N LEU A 33 -16.41 5.09 -10.10
CA LEU A 33 -14.96 5.06 -10.22
C LEU A 33 -14.32 3.93 -9.41
N TYR A 34 -14.87 3.54 -8.27
CA TYR A 34 -14.37 2.39 -7.50
C TYR A 34 -14.42 1.07 -8.30
N ARG A 35 -15.46 0.87 -9.12
CA ARG A 35 -15.57 -0.31 -10.01
C ARG A 35 -14.52 -0.26 -11.11
N TRP A 36 -14.26 0.93 -11.68
CA TRP A 36 -13.19 1.13 -12.65
C TRP A 36 -11.80 0.91 -12.05
N ALA A 37 -11.55 1.41 -10.83
CA ALA A 37 -10.30 1.17 -10.10
C ALA A 37 -10.06 -0.33 -9.91
N THR A 38 -11.07 -1.06 -9.43
CA THR A 38 -10.98 -2.50 -9.23
C THR A 38 -10.72 -3.24 -10.55
N HIS A 39 -11.40 -2.84 -11.64
CA HIS A 39 -11.17 -3.43 -12.95
C HIS A 39 -9.74 -3.18 -13.46
N ALA A 40 -9.22 -1.96 -13.29
CA ALA A 40 -7.84 -1.62 -13.66
C ALA A 40 -6.81 -2.42 -12.84
N ARG A 41 -7.02 -2.57 -11.53
CA ARG A 41 -6.19 -3.43 -10.66
C ARG A 41 -6.17 -4.89 -11.13
N LEU A 42 -7.30 -5.42 -11.60
CA LEU A 42 -7.36 -6.78 -12.17
C LEU A 42 -6.56 -6.90 -13.48
N GLU A 43 -6.59 -5.89 -14.35
CA GLU A 43 -5.76 -5.89 -15.56
C GLU A 43 -4.27 -5.77 -15.20
N ARG A 44 -3.90 -4.96 -14.19
CA ARG A 44 -2.53 -4.92 -13.63
C ARG A 44 -2.08 -6.30 -13.14
N ALA A 45 -2.89 -6.98 -12.33
CA ALA A 45 -2.61 -8.31 -11.80
C ALA A 45 -2.44 -9.39 -12.89
N ARG A 46 -2.97 -9.15 -14.10
CA ARG A 46 -2.79 -9.99 -15.28
C ARG A 46 -1.58 -9.63 -16.14
N ASN A 47 -0.69 -8.78 -15.62
CA ASN A 47 0.45 -8.24 -16.34
C ASN A 47 0.04 -7.45 -17.61
N LYS A 48 -1.05 -6.67 -17.51
CA LYS A 48 -1.56 -5.79 -18.59
C LYS A 48 -1.59 -4.31 -18.16
N PRO A 49 -0.43 -3.71 -17.81
CA PRO A 49 -0.38 -2.33 -17.35
C PRO A 49 -0.89 -1.33 -18.39
N ASN A 50 -0.64 -1.56 -19.69
CA ASN A 50 -1.11 -0.67 -20.76
C ASN A 50 -2.64 -0.60 -20.85
N GLU A 51 -3.34 -1.70 -20.57
CA GLU A 51 -4.81 -1.69 -20.54
C GLU A 51 -5.32 -0.96 -19.30
N ALA A 52 -4.65 -1.12 -18.16
CA ALA A 52 -4.96 -0.35 -16.96
C ALA A 52 -4.72 1.16 -17.16
N SER A 53 -3.62 1.59 -17.78
CA SER A 53 -3.34 3.01 -18.09
C SER A 53 -4.45 3.63 -18.95
N LYS A 54 -5.01 2.88 -19.91
CA LYS A 54 -6.16 3.36 -20.73
C LYS A 54 -7.39 3.61 -19.87
N ILE A 55 -7.70 2.70 -18.93
CA ILE A 55 -8.83 2.84 -18.01
C ILE A 55 -8.66 4.10 -17.16
N TYR A 56 -7.48 4.32 -16.58
CA TYR A 56 -7.21 5.52 -15.78
C TYR A 56 -7.37 6.80 -16.61
N ARG A 57 -6.74 6.88 -17.79
CA ARG A 57 -6.82 8.06 -18.68
C ARG A 57 -8.26 8.40 -19.06
N VAL A 58 -9.06 7.42 -19.45
CA VAL A 58 -10.46 7.65 -19.86
C VAL A 58 -11.30 8.17 -18.69
N ASN A 59 -11.14 7.59 -17.51
CA ASN A 59 -11.93 7.96 -16.34
C ASN A 59 -11.51 9.30 -15.72
N LEU A 60 -10.24 9.70 -15.90
CA LEU A 60 -9.67 10.93 -15.34
C LEU A 60 -9.59 12.09 -16.34
N ALA A 61 -9.99 11.90 -17.61
CA ALA A 61 -9.86 12.90 -18.67
C ALA A 61 -10.50 14.26 -18.35
N ASN A 62 -11.60 14.27 -17.59
CA ASN A 62 -12.33 15.47 -17.18
C ASN A 62 -12.31 15.67 -15.66
N ALA A 63 -11.24 15.19 -14.99
CA ALA A 63 -11.08 15.39 -13.55
C ALA A 63 -11.03 16.89 -13.21
N ASN A 64 -11.74 17.29 -12.16
CA ASN A 64 -11.75 18.66 -11.66
C ASN A 64 -11.38 18.63 -10.18
N VAL A 65 -10.27 19.27 -9.82
CA VAL A 65 -9.79 19.31 -8.43
C VAL A 65 -10.85 19.94 -7.51
N GLY A 66 -11.60 20.94 -7.95
CA GLY A 66 -12.63 21.59 -7.14
C GLY A 66 -13.90 20.77 -6.92
N GLU A 67 -14.17 19.78 -7.78
CA GLU A 67 -15.39 18.97 -7.77
C GLU A 67 -15.06 17.49 -7.98
N ARG A 68 -14.26 16.92 -7.07
CA ARG A 68 -13.81 15.53 -7.18
C ARG A 68 -14.97 14.55 -7.00
N ARG A 69 -15.00 13.54 -7.87
CA ARG A 69 -15.91 12.41 -7.76
C ARG A 69 -15.38 11.38 -6.73
N PRO A 70 -16.26 10.66 -6.01
CA PRO A 70 -15.84 9.55 -5.15
C PRO A 70 -15.00 8.52 -5.93
N GLY A 71 -13.86 8.11 -5.37
CA GLY A 71 -12.91 7.18 -6.00
C GLY A 71 -11.85 7.82 -6.91
N GLU A 72 -11.95 9.12 -7.22
CA GLU A 72 -11.05 9.76 -8.18
C GLU A 72 -9.59 9.81 -7.70
N LEU A 73 -9.37 10.07 -6.40
CA LEU A 73 -8.02 10.11 -5.82
C LEU A 73 -7.37 8.74 -5.77
N GLU A 74 -8.16 7.69 -5.59
CA GLU A 74 -7.73 6.30 -5.64
C GLU A 74 -7.29 5.91 -7.06
N LEU A 75 -7.97 6.39 -8.10
CA LEU A 75 -7.51 6.19 -9.49
C LEU A 75 -6.19 6.92 -9.75
N TRP A 76 -6.05 8.17 -9.28
CA TRP A 76 -4.80 8.93 -9.40
C TRP A 76 -3.64 8.22 -8.69
N TRP A 77 -3.89 7.71 -7.48
CA TRP A 77 -2.90 6.91 -6.75
C TRP A 77 -2.55 5.64 -7.52
N ASP A 78 -3.54 4.82 -7.89
CA ASP A 78 -3.31 3.53 -8.51
C ASP A 78 -2.54 3.67 -9.84
N TRP A 79 -2.81 4.74 -10.60
CA TRP A 79 -2.10 5.01 -11.84
C TRP A 79 -0.65 5.45 -11.60
N SER A 80 -0.43 6.42 -10.71
CA SER A 80 0.91 6.92 -10.40
C SER A 80 1.79 5.83 -9.79
N GLU A 81 1.28 5.04 -8.86
CA GLU A 81 1.96 3.89 -8.27
C GLU A 81 2.33 2.87 -9.35
N MET A 82 1.43 2.56 -10.28
CA MET A 82 1.68 1.59 -11.35
C MET A 82 2.83 2.03 -12.27
N GLU A 83 2.90 3.30 -12.66
CA GLU A 83 3.99 3.80 -13.50
C GLU A 83 5.30 3.88 -12.70
N TRP A 84 5.24 4.29 -11.42
CA TRP A 84 6.39 4.29 -10.51
C TRP A 84 7.02 2.91 -10.35
N LEU A 85 6.21 1.88 -10.11
CA LEU A 85 6.67 0.49 -9.97
C LEU A 85 7.19 -0.13 -11.27
N GLN A 86 6.94 0.50 -12.42
CA GLN A 86 7.54 0.16 -13.72
C GLN A 86 8.80 0.97 -14.01
N ASP A 87 9.35 1.66 -13.01
CA ASP A 87 10.52 2.54 -13.14
C ASP A 87 10.31 3.72 -14.12
N LYS A 88 9.04 4.10 -14.37
CA LYS A 88 8.69 5.28 -15.18
C LYS A 88 8.48 6.48 -14.27
N VAL A 89 9.57 6.93 -13.65
CA VAL A 89 9.59 8.01 -12.65
C VAL A 89 8.96 9.31 -13.18
N ASP A 90 9.30 9.72 -14.40
CA ASP A 90 8.80 10.96 -15.01
C ASP A 90 7.29 10.91 -15.27
N ASP A 91 6.79 9.77 -15.77
CA ASP A 91 5.35 9.54 -15.99
C ASP A 91 4.60 9.58 -14.66
N ALA A 92 5.12 8.89 -13.63
CA ALA A 92 4.54 8.89 -12.30
C ALA A 92 4.50 10.29 -11.69
N LEU A 93 5.58 11.07 -11.82
CA LEU A 93 5.65 12.44 -11.33
C LEU A 93 4.61 13.32 -12.03
N GLN A 94 4.51 13.22 -13.35
CA GLN A 94 3.51 13.95 -14.12
C GLN A 94 2.08 13.61 -13.68
N ILE A 95 1.78 12.32 -13.45
CA ILE A 95 0.46 11.88 -12.99
C ILE A 95 0.12 12.47 -11.62
N VAL A 96 1.07 12.47 -10.68
CA VAL A 96 0.89 13.07 -9.35
C VAL A 96 0.65 14.58 -9.44
N LEU A 97 1.35 15.29 -10.34
CA LEU A 97 1.12 16.71 -10.57
C LEU A 97 -0.26 17.00 -11.19
N MET A 98 -0.69 16.19 -12.17
CA MET A 98 -2.02 16.33 -12.78
C MET A 98 -3.16 16.10 -11.77
N ALA A 99 -2.97 15.24 -10.76
CA ALA A 99 -3.97 15.01 -9.71
C ALA A 99 -4.32 16.27 -8.90
N ILE A 100 -3.49 17.32 -8.96
CA ILE A 100 -3.69 18.62 -8.33
C ILE A 100 -3.71 19.79 -9.35
N ASP A 101 -4.00 19.48 -10.62
CA ASP A 101 -4.10 20.44 -11.73
C ASP A 101 -2.80 21.23 -12.00
N VAL A 102 -1.67 20.55 -11.86
CA VAL A 102 -0.34 21.07 -12.23
C VAL A 102 0.15 20.33 -13.46
N SER A 103 0.41 21.07 -14.53
CA SER A 103 0.66 20.51 -15.86
C SER A 103 2.13 20.25 -16.20
N SER A 104 3.07 20.76 -15.39
CA SER A 104 4.51 20.69 -15.69
C SER A 104 5.33 20.31 -14.46
N ALA A 105 6.44 19.61 -14.68
CA ALA A 105 7.38 19.16 -13.65
C ALA A 105 8.53 20.16 -13.37
N SER A 106 8.33 21.47 -13.64
CA SER A 106 9.33 22.48 -13.28
C SER A 106 9.50 22.57 -11.75
N PRO A 107 10.68 22.97 -11.23
CA PRO A 107 10.89 23.09 -9.77
C PRO A 107 9.87 24.01 -9.07
N THR A 108 9.47 25.09 -9.75
CA THR A 108 8.43 26.01 -9.27
C THR A 108 7.05 25.36 -9.22
N ASP A 109 6.75 24.49 -10.18
CA ASP A 109 5.47 23.79 -10.24
C ASP A 109 5.40 22.65 -9.23
N ILE A 110 6.51 21.94 -8.98
CA ILE A 110 6.62 20.97 -7.89
C ILE A 110 6.36 21.64 -6.54
N LEU A 111 6.95 22.83 -6.29
CA LEU A 111 6.70 23.59 -5.07
C LEU A 111 5.22 24.04 -4.96
N ARG A 112 4.61 24.43 -6.08
CA ARG A 112 3.17 24.77 -6.12
C ARG A 112 2.31 23.55 -5.80
N ALA A 113 2.62 22.39 -6.39
CA ALA A 113 1.91 21.15 -6.15
C ALA A 113 1.99 20.72 -4.69
N LYS A 114 3.19 20.75 -4.06
CA LYS A 114 3.36 20.46 -2.63
C LYS A 114 2.44 21.33 -1.77
N ARG A 115 2.42 22.65 -2.03
CA ARG A 115 1.53 23.59 -1.32
C ARG A 115 0.05 23.31 -1.57
N ALA A 116 -0.33 22.93 -2.81
CA ALA A 116 -1.71 22.63 -3.16
C ALA A 116 -2.23 21.39 -2.41
N TYR A 117 -1.43 20.32 -2.32
CA TYR A 117 -1.72 19.17 -1.45
C TYR A 117 -1.87 19.58 0.01
N ASP A 118 -0.93 20.36 0.54
CA ASP A 118 -0.97 20.81 1.94
C ASP A 118 -2.24 21.64 2.24
N MET A 119 -2.72 22.40 1.25
CA MET A 119 -4.01 23.12 1.34
C MET A 119 -5.22 22.20 1.23
N SER A 120 -5.18 21.16 0.39
CA SER A 120 -6.26 20.17 0.30
C SER A 120 -6.53 19.46 1.63
N PHE A 121 -5.50 19.21 2.46
CA PHE A 121 -5.71 18.64 3.79
C PHE A 121 -6.41 19.60 4.77
N LYS A 122 -6.28 20.91 4.58
CA LYS A 122 -6.90 21.92 5.47
C LYS A 122 -8.37 22.17 5.16
N ASN A 123 -8.76 21.98 3.89
CA ASN A 123 -10.09 22.35 3.41
C ASN A 123 -11.15 21.23 3.60
N ASP A 124 -10.88 20.25 4.46
CA ASP A 124 -11.75 19.10 4.78
C ASP A 124 -12.42 18.48 3.53
N PHE A 125 -11.57 18.09 2.58
CA PHE A 125 -11.91 17.92 1.17
C PHE A 125 -12.84 16.73 0.83
N SER A 126 -13.10 15.82 1.76
CA SER A 126 -14.02 14.71 1.53
C SER A 126 -14.59 14.13 2.82
N ASN A 127 -15.90 13.85 2.82
CA ASN A 127 -16.50 12.92 3.79
C ASN A 127 -16.04 11.47 3.57
N ASP A 128 -15.30 11.19 2.49
CA ASP A 128 -14.69 9.89 2.20
C ASP A 128 -13.31 9.77 2.89
N PRO A 129 -13.16 8.89 3.89
CA PRO A 129 -11.89 8.71 4.58
C PRO A 129 -10.80 8.05 3.73
N MET A 130 -11.15 7.19 2.77
CA MET A 130 -10.17 6.52 1.90
C MET A 130 -9.57 7.49 0.87
N ALA A 131 -10.36 8.45 0.39
CA ALA A 131 -9.87 9.55 -0.43
C ALA A 131 -8.77 10.35 0.29
N ARG A 132 -8.87 10.55 1.62
CA ARG A 132 -7.81 11.19 2.41
C ARG A 132 -6.54 10.35 2.46
N VAL A 133 -6.66 9.02 2.63
CA VAL A 133 -5.52 8.09 2.54
C VAL A 133 -4.84 8.23 1.18
N ALA A 134 -5.60 8.20 0.08
CA ALA A 134 -5.06 8.37 -1.27
C ALA A 134 -4.35 9.72 -1.47
N LEU A 135 -4.90 10.80 -0.90
CA LEU A 135 -4.29 12.13 -0.94
C LEU A 135 -2.92 12.17 -0.24
N VAL A 136 -2.79 11.56 0.95
CA VAL A 136 -1.49 11.45 1.66
C VAL A 136 -0.50 10.64 0.84
N LYS A 137 -0.95 9.53 0.24
CA LYS A 137 -0.09 8.67 -0.59
C LYS A 137 0.45 9.42 -1.82
N LEU A 138 -0.41 10.19 -2.51
CA LEU A 138 0.01 11.05 -3.62
C LEU A 138 1.01 12.12 -3.18
N ARG A 139 0.75 12.80 -2.06
CA ARG A 139 1.67 13.82 -1.51
C ARG A 139 3.03 13.24 -1.10
N ALA A 140 3.04 12.04 -0.53
CA ALA A 140 4.24 11.31 -0.17
C ALA A 140 5.02 10.87 -1.43
N LEU A 141 4.33 10.33 -2.44
CA LEU A 141 4.96 9.96 -3.71
C LEU A 141 5.54 11.19 -4.43
N LEU A 142 4.88 12.35 -4.40
CA LEU A 142 5.46 13.60 -4.90
C LEU A 142 6.80 13.92 -4.22
N GLU A 143 6.88 13.73 -2.90
CA GLU A 143 8.12 13.95 -2.15
C GLU A 143 9.21 12.97 -2.60
N LEU A 144 8.85 11.69 -2.70
CA LEU A 144 9.78 10.64 -3.10
C LEU A 144 10.33 10.89 -4.50
N LEU A 145 9.47 11.14 -5.48
CA LEU A 145 9.87 11.34 -6.87
C LEU A 145 10.64 12.64 -7.09
N SER A 146 10.36 13.69 -6.30
CA SER A 146 11.05 14.98 -6.43
C SER A 146 12.39 15.06 -5.69
N THR A 147 12.57 14.29 -4.61
CA THR A 147 13.78 14.39 -3.76
C THR A 147 14.62 13.11 -3.75
N ASN A 148 14.07 12.00 -4.21
CA ASN A 148 14.63 10.66 -4.07
C ASN A 148 15.00 10.31 -2.60
N SER A 149 14.25 10.83 -1.64
CA SER A 149 14.50 10.64 -0.20
C SER A 149 13.36 9.85 0.46
N LEU A 150 13.63 8.58 0.75
CA LEU A 150 12.70 7.74 1.52
C LEU A 150 12.46 8.30 2.94
N PRO A 151 13.47 8.77 3.71
CA PRO A 151 13.22 9.36 5.03
C PRO A 151 12.27 10.58 4.98
N SER A 152 12.46 11.48 4.01
CA SER A 152 11.58 12.65 3.83
C SER A 152 10.16 12.23 3.47
N THR A 153 10.02 11.17 2.68
CA THR A 153 8.73 10.59 2.31
C THR A 153 8.02 9.96 3.51
N LEU A 154 8.73 9.16 4.32
CA LEU A 154 8.19 8.55 5.54
C LEU A 154 7.80 9.60 6.58
N ALA A 155 8.51 10.73 6.65
CA ALA A 155 8.15 11.83 7.54
C ALA A 155 6.75 12.41 7.22
N ILE A 156 6.32 12.40 5.95
CA ILE A 156 4.96 12.83 5.56
C ILE A 156 3.92 11.86 6.10
N TYR A 157 4.13 10.56 5.91
CA TYR A 157 3.24 9.53 6.48
C TYR A 157 3.15 9.66 8.00
N ASN A 158 4.29 9.74 8.68
CA ASN A 158 4.36 9.85 10.14
C ASN A 158 3.66 11.10 10.66
N HIS A 159 3.78 12.24 9.97
CA HIS A 159 3.05 13.45 10.32
C HIS A 159 1.53 13.21 10.29
N HIS A 160 1.02 12.65 9.19
CA HIS A 160 -0.42 12.42 9.03
C HIS A 160 -0.98 11.35 9.97
N LEU A 161 -0.21 10.29 10.27
CA LEU A 161 -0.61 9.26 11.23
C LEU A 161 -0.85 9.82 12.64
N GLN A 162 -0.21 10.95 12.99
CA GLN A 162 -0.38 11.61 14.29
C GLN A 162 -1.52 12.64 14.31
N THR A 163 -2.19 12.86 13.18
CA THR A 163 -3.26 13.87 13.10
C THR A 163 -4.62 13.30 13.56
N PRO A 164 -5.52 14.12 14.12
CA PRO A 164 -6.84 13.66 14.58
C PRO A 164 -7.71 13.03 13.48
N GLN A 165 -7.41 13.31 12.20
CA GLN A 165 -8.10 12.75 11.05
C GLN A 165 -7.82 11.26 10.84
N PHE A 166 -6.72 10.74 11.40
CA PHE A 166 -6.33 9.34 11.34
C PHE A 166 -6.24 8.78 12.76
N LEU A 167 -7.40 8.46 13.33
CA LEU A 167 -7.45 7.86 14.67
C LEU A 167 -6.85 6.46 14.66
N HIS A 168 -6.11 6.10 15.71
CA HIS A 168 -5.56 4.76 15.85
C HIS A 168 -6.67 3.69 15.78
N HIS A 169 -6.33 2.53 15.22
CA HIS A 169 -7.24 1.38 15.07
C HIS A 169 -8.47 1.62 14.18
N THR A 170 -8.48 2.69 13.37
CA THR A 170 -9.42 2.79 12.25
C THR A 170 -8.82 2.22 10.96
N THR A 171 -9.69 1.90 10.01
CA THR A 171 -9.32 1.38 8.69
C THR A 171 -8.39 2.33 7.93
N GLU A 172 -8.61 3.64 8.04
CA GLU A 172 -7.80 4.68 7.39
C GLU A 172 -6.38 4.71 7.94
N HIS A 173 -6.25 4.66 9.25
CA HIS A 173 -4.97 4.68 9.91
C HIS A 173 -4.18 3.40 9.57
N GLU A 174 -4.83 2.23 9.59
CA GLU A 174 -4.22 0.98 9.16
C GLU A 174 -3.79 1.02 7.68
N ALA A 175 -4.65 1.51 6.79
CA ALA A 175 -4.34 1.67 5.38
C ALA A 175 -3.16 2.60 5.14
N LEU A 176 -3.01 3.64 5.96
CA LEU A 176 -1.90 4.58 5.86
C LEU A 176 -0.58 3.98 6.38
N VAL A 177 -0.61 3.23 7.48
CA VAL A 177 0.54 2.45 7.98
C VAL A 177 1.00 1.41 6.95
N LEU A 178 0.06 0.68 6.36
CA LEU A 178 0.33 -0.26 5.29
C LEU A 178 0.95 0.44 4.09
N SER A 179 0.41 1.59 3.69
CA SER A 179 0.93 2.37 2.55
C SER A 179 2.36 2.88 2.78
N ALA A 180 2.68 3.37 3.98
CA ALA A 180 4.04 3.78 4.33
C ALA A 180 5.03 2.61 4.26
N THR A 181 4.61 1.44 4.73
CA THR A 181 5.43 0.21 4.74
C THR A 181 5.63 -0.33 3.32
N LEU A 182 4.58 -0.35 2.49
CA LEU A 182 4.67 -0.70 1.08
C LEU A 182 5.56 0.27 0.30
N CYS A 183 5.47 1.57 0.58
CA CYS A 183 6.33 2.58 -0.04
C CYS A 183 7.82 2.28 0.23
N ALA A 184 8.18 2.02 1.50
CA ALA A 184 9.55 1.65 1.88
C ALA A 184 9.99 0.32 1.22
N PHE A 185 9.10 -0.67 1.17
CA PHE A 185 9.38 -1.97 0.55
C PHE A 185 9.62 -1.82 -0.95
N HIS A 186 8.74 -1.13 -1.67
CA HIS A 186 8.88 -0.93 -3.11
C HIS A 186 10.12 -0.13 -3.46
N TYR A 187 10.40 0.95 -2.73
CA TYR A 187 11.59 1.75 -2.93
C TYR A 187 12.86 0.91 -2.82
N SER A 188 13.00 0.12 -1.75
CA SER A 188 14.23 -0.61 -1.43
C SER A 188 14.36 -1.98 -2.09
N ARG A 189 13.27 -2.74 -2.24
CA ARG A 189 13.28 -4.13 -2.72
C ARG A 189 12.80 -4.26 -4.16
N THR A 190 11.67 -3.63 -4.50
CA THR A 190 11.10 -3.76 -5.87
C THR A 190 11.91 -2.99 -6.89
N LEU A 191 12.26 -1.74 -6.58
CA LEU A 191 13.05 -0.85 -7.44
C LEU A 191 14.55 -0.91 -7.14
N ALA A 192 14.96 -1.67 -6.13
CA ALA A 192 16.35 -1.85 -5.73
C ALA A 192 17.13 -0.53 -5.49
N ASN A 193 16.45 0.52 -5.02
CA ASN A 193 17.12 1.79 -4.73
C ASN A 193 18.05 1.66 -3.50
N PRO A 194 19.19 2.37 -3.50
CA PRO A 194 20.10 2.39 -2.36
C PRO A 194 19.39 2.89 -1.09
N CYS A 195 19.28 2.03 -0.09
CA CYS A 195 18.62 2.35 1.18
C CYS A 195 19.22 1.50 2.31
N PRO A 196 19.57 2.07 3.47
CA PRO A 196 19.95 1.28 4.64
C PRO A 196 18.86 0.24 4.98
N PRO A 197 19.19 -1.05 5.11
CA PRO A 197 18.20 -2.09 5.41
C PRO A 197 17.41 -1.85 6.70
N SER A 198 17.99 -1.12 7.66
CA SER A 198 17.33 -0.73 8.90
C SER A 198 16.06 0.07 8.68
N ILE A 199 15.98 0.92 7.63
CA ILE A 199 14.81 1.77 7.41
C ILE A 199 13.55 0.92 7.13
N LEU A 200 13.65 -0.04 6.21
CA LEU A 200 12.54 -0.95 5.92
C LEU A 200 12.21 -1.82 7.15
N ARG A 201 13.23 -2.33 7.82
CA ARG A 201 13.06 -3.19 9.01
C ARG A 201 12.32 -2.47 10.14
N ASP A 202 12.79 -1.28 10.50
CA ASP A 202 12.23 -0.50 11.60
C ASP A 202 10.78 -0.11 11.27
N GLN A 203 10.52 0.29 10.03
CA GLN A 203 9.17 0.58 9.54
C GLN A 203 8.25 -0.63 9.61
N ALA A 204 8.67 -1.79 9.09
CA ALA A 204 7.85 -3.00 9.09
C ALA A 204 7.63 -3.55 10.51
N THR A 205 8.63 -3.46 11.37
CA THR A 205 8.54 -3.84 12.80
C THR A 205 7.55 -2.96 13.54
N ALA A 206 7.60 -1.65 13.35
CA ALA A 206 6.64 -0.73 13.96
C ALA A 206 5.21 -0.99 13.45
N ALA A 207 5.06 -1.24 12.14
CA ALA A 207 3.77 -1.51 11.52
C ALA A 207 3.11 -2.79 12.05
N ILE A 208 3.83 -3.91 12.10
CA ILE A 208 3.27 -5.19 12.59
C ILE A 208 2.96 -5.15 14.08
N LYS A 209 3.72 -4.39 14.87
CA LYS A 209 3.41 -4.14 16.29
C LYS A 209 2.10 -3.41 16.48
N LEU A 210 1.81 -2.46 15.59
CA LEU A 210 0.59 -1.66 15.68
C LEU A 210 -0.63 -2.38 15.12
N TYR A 211 -0.45 -3.20 14.08
CA TYR A 211 -1.51 -3.94 13.39
C TYR A 211 -1.14 -5.42 13.17
N PRO A 212 -1.10 -6.23 14.24
CA PRO A 212 -0.67 -7.64 14.16
C PRO A 212 -1.62 -8.53 13.34
N GLY A 213 -2.88 -8.12 13.19
CA GLY A 213 -3.88 -8.85 12.38
C GLY A 213 -3.72 -8.68 10.87
N ASN A 214 -2.94 -7.70 10.41
CA ASN A 214 -2.78 -7.43 8.99
C ASN A 214 -1.76 -8.38 8.36
N THR A 215 -2.25 -9.33 7.58
CA THR A 215 -1.42 -10.37 6.96
C THR A 215 -0.47 -9.85 5.89
N THR A 216 -0.76 -8.69 5.30
CA THR A 216 0.16 -8.02 4.35
C THR A 216 1.33 -7.40 5.09
N LEU A 217 1.08 -6.68 6.20
CA LEU A 217 2.15 -6.14 7.05
C LEU A 217 3.04 -7.25 7.60
N LEU A 218 2.44 -8.38 7.95
CA LEU A 218 3.15 -9.60 8.30
C LEU A 218 4.10 -10.03 7.17
N GLY A 219 3.59 -10.22 5.95
CA GLY A 219 4.42 -10.59 4.81
C GLY A 219 5.58 -9.61 4.57
N LEU A 220 5.33 -8.31 4.70
CA LEU A 220 6.34 -7.27 4.57
C LEU A 220 7.40 -7.32 5.67
N PHE A 221 6.99 -7.57 6.92
CA PHE A 221 7.91 -7.79 8.04
C PHE A 221 8.83 -8.99 7.78
N LEU A 222 8.27 -10.12 7.36
CA LEU A 222 9.04 -11.32 7.04
C LEU A 222 10.05 -11.09 5.92
N GLU A 223 9.64 -10.45 4.82
CA GLU A 223 10.54 -10.13 3.70
C GLU A 223 11.59 -9.07 4.09
N SER A 224 11.31 -8.21 5.08
CA SER A 224 12.31 -7.27 5.61
C SER A 224 13.43 -7.97 6.39
N GLU A 225 13.14 -9.11 7.01
CA GLU A 225 14.10 -9.91 7.79
C GLU A 225 14.78 -11.02 6.97
N ARG A 226 14.26 -11.30 5.77
CA ARG A 226 14.81 -12.32 4.86
C ARG A 226 16.26 -12.01 4.48
N GLY A 227 17.15 -12.96 4.77
CA GLY A 227 18.58 -12.91 4.42
C GLY A 227 19.50 -12.57 5.59
N GLU A 228 18.96 -12.21 6.75
CA GLU A 228 19.73 -11.91 7.95
C GLU A 228 19.59 -13.05 8.97
N LYS A 229 20.70 -13.47 9.60
CA LYS A 229 20.75 -14.55 10.60
C LYS A 229 20.12 -14.11 11.94
N VAL A 230 18.89 -13.61 11.89
CA VAL A 230 18.23 -12.90 13.00
C VAL A 230 16.93 -13.63 13.41
N TRP A 231 16.95 -14.96 13.34
CA TRP A 231 15.88 -15.84 13.81
C TRP A 231 15.44 -15.53 15.26
N GLY A 232 16.40 -15.16 16.12
CA GLY A 232 16.11 -14.78 17.51
C GLY A 232 15.17 -13.58 17.63
N ARG A 233 15.34 -12.52 16.82
CA ARG A 233 14.47 -11.33 16.93
C ARG A 233 13.13 -11.53 16.24
N VAL A 234 13.09 -12.30 15.15
CA VAL A 234 11.82 -12.71 14.53
C VAL A 234 11.01 -13.49 15.55
N ARG A 235 11.60 -14.47 16.23
CA ARG A 235 10.94 -15.25 17.27
C ARG A 235 10.50 -14.39 18.45
N THR A 236 11.34 -13.48 18.95
CA THR A 236 10.95 -12.56 20.04
C THR A 236 9.81 -11.63 19.61
N ALA A 237 9.89 -11.02 18.43
CA ALA A 237 8.81 -10.17 17.93
C ALA A 237 7.52 -10.97 17.73
N VAL A 238 7.58 -12.21 17.25
CA VAL A 238 6.41 -13.07 17.07
C VAL A 238 5.81 -13.52 18.40
N SER A 239 6.64 -13.94 19.34
CA SER A 239 6.22 -14.32 20.70
C SER A 239 5.51 -13.17 21.40
N ASP A 240 6.14 -11.99 21.40
CA ASP A 240 5.70 -10.84 22.17
C ASP A 240 4.50 -10.12 21.52
N VAL A 241 4.45 -10.08 20.18
CA VAL A 241 3.49 -9.24 19.44
C VAL A 241 2.29 -10.04 18.93
N ILE A 242 2.51 -11.28 18.47
CA ILE A 242 1.51 -12.05 17.72
C ILE A 242 0.95 -13.21 18.55
N LEU A 243 1.83 -13.95 19.23
CA LEU A 243 1.41 -15.11 20.03
C LEU A 243 0.96 -14.70 21.44
N GLN A 244 1.37 -13.50 21.90
CA GLN A 244 1.02 -12.94 23.20
C GLN A 244 1.23 -13.96 24.34
N GLU A 245 2.33 -14.72 24.29
CA GLU A 245 2.54 -15.89 25.16
C GLU A 245 2.55 -15.52 26.65
N ASP A 246 2.89 -14.28 26.98
CA ASP A 246 2.93 -13.73 28.35
C ASP A 246 1.58 -13.20 28.88
N LEU A 247 0.51 -13.20 28.08
CA LEU A 247 -0.82 -12.79 28.55
C LEU A 247 -1.52 -13.96 29.27
N LYS A 248 -2.14 -13.66 30.41
CA LYS A 248 -2.98 -14.62 31.18
C LYS A 248 -4.04 -15.25 30.28
N ASP A 249 -4.38 -16.52 30.51
CA ASP A 249 -5.29 -17.31 29.66
C ASP A 249 -6.64 -16.61 29.38
N ASP A 250 -7.16 -15.82 30.32
CA ASP A 250 -8.41 -15.06 30.17
C ASP A 250 -8.32 -13.84 29.22
N MET A 251 -7.10 -13.45 28.80
CA MET A 251 -6.80 -12.34 27.87
C MET A 251 -6.27 -12.82 26.52
N LYS A 252 -6.07 -14.12 26.32
CA LYS A 252 -5.70 -14.67 25.00
C LYS A 252 -6.89 -14.48 24.07
N THR A 253 -6.79 -13.47 23.22
CA THR A 253 -7.79 -13.18 22.18
C THR A 253 -7.95 -14.37 21.24
N GLU A 254 -9.13 -14.45 20.61
CA GLU A 254 -9.49 -15.44 19.60
C GLU A 254 -8.33 -15.76 18.64
N VAL A 255 -8.22 -17.02 18.24
CA VAL A 255 -7.19 -17.47 17.29
C VAL A 255 -7.35 -16.69 15.97
N SER A 256 -6.51 -15.68 15.77
CA SER A 256 -6.53 -14.85 14.56
C SER A 256 -5.92 -15.60 13.37
N LEU A 257 -6.35 -15.28 12.15
CA LEU A 257 -5.73 -15.82 10.93
C LEU A 257 -4.23 -15.51 10.88
N ALA A 258 -3.82 -14.34 11.37
CA ALA A 258 -2.41 -13.99 11.50
C ALA A 258 -1.68 -15.02 12.39
N ARG A 259 -2.23 -15.37 13.56
CA ARG A 259 -1.67 -16.38 14.45
C ARG A 259 -1.52 -17.75 13.77
N VAL A 260 -2.53 -18.17 13.01
CA VAL A 260 -2.48 -19.45 12.26
C VAL A 260 -1.43 -19.41 11.16
N LEU A 261 -1.40 -18.34 10.35
CA LEU A 261 -0.41 -18.17 9.28
C LEU A 261 1.02 -18.15 9.84
N TRP A 262 1.21 -17.52 11.00
CA TRP A 262 2.47 -17.53 11.71
C TRP A 262 2.88 -18.92 12.19
N ALA A 263 1.98 -19.67 12.82
CA ALA A 263 2.27 -21.05 13.24
C ALA A 263 2.67 -21.91 12.03
N VAL A 264 1.93 -21.83 10.93
CA VAL A 264 2.26 -22.55 9.68
C VAL A 264 3.63 -22.13 9.13
N TRP A 265 3.94 -20.83 9.15
CA TRP A 265 5.20 -20.32 8.63
C TRP A 265 6.40 -20.75 9.48
N VAL A 266 6.31 -20.66 10.81
CA VAL A 266 7.38 -21.12 11.73
C VAL A 266 7.70 -22.58 11.49
N GLU A 267 6.68 -23.44 11.44
CA GLU A 267 6.84 -24.87 11.13
C GLU A 267 7.50 -25.09 9.75
N SER A 268 7.10 -24.32 8.73
CA SER A 268 7.67 -24.43 7.38
C SER A 268 9.14 -23.97 7.30
N TRP A 269 9.51 -22.96 8.09
CA TRP A 269 10.86 -22.40 8.11
C TRP A 269 11.86 -23.33 8.81
N GLU A 270 11.42 -23.96 9.92
CA GLU A 270 12.22 -24.97 10.61
C GLU A 270 12.50 -26.16 9.68
N HIS A 271 11.51 -26.63 8.92
CA HIS A 271 11.71 -27.71 7.95
C HIS A 271 12.63 -27.34 6.77
N GLY A 272 12.55 -26.13 6.22
CA GLY A 272 13.42 -25.69 5.12
C GLY A 272 14.90 -25.51 5.52
N SER A 273 15.17 -25.28 6.80
CA SER A 273 16.52 -25.12 7.34
C SER A 273 17.24 -26.46 7.53
N TYR A 274 16.50 -27.53 7.86
CA TYR A 274 17.05 -28.88 8.03
C TYR A 274 17.55 -29.52 6.72
N GLU A 275 16.99 -29.16 5.56
CA GLU A 275 17.45 -29.74 4.28
C GLU A 275 18.75 -29.11 3.76
N GLN A 276 19.05 -27.86 4.12
CA GLN A 276 20.32 -27.22 3.77
C GLN A 276 21.49 -27.69 4.65
N GLU A 277 21.22 -28.17 5.87
CA GLU A 277 22.26 -28.70 6.77
C GLU A 277 22.58 -30.19 6.54
N ARG A 278 21.81 -30.92 5.73
CA ARG A 278 22.07 -32.33 5.42
C ARG A 278 23.18 -32.58 4.39
N TRP A 279 23.71 -31.53 3.75
CA TRP A 279 24.75 -31.65 2.71
C TRP A 279 26.13 -31.11 3.15
N ILE A 280 26.33 -30.86 4.45
CA ILE A 280 27.63 -30.44 5.02
C ILE A 280 28.08 -31.37 6.16
N LEU A 281 27.80 -32.67 6.04
CA LEU A 281 28.51 -33.71 6.81
C LEU A 281 28.91 -34.88 5.90
#